data_AF-A0A6M3LLU8-F1
#
_entry.id   AF-A0A6M3LLU8-F1
#
_cell.length_a   1.000
_cell.length_b   1.000
_cell.length_c   1.000
_cell.angle_alpha   90.00
_cell.angle_beta   90.00
_cell.angle_gamma   90.00
#
_symmetry.space_group_name_H-M   'P 1'
#
loop_
_entity.id
_entity.type
_entity.pdbx_description
1 polymer ?
#
loop_
_entity_poly.entity_id
_entity_poly.type
_entity_poly.pdbx_seq_one_letter_code
_entity_poly.pdbx_strand_id
1 'polypeptide(L)'
;MSYDNVLWGSEGQQYSMTVDKKHPFGTIMKFIDGREFVYARAGGTTDLTAGALQQQAVVVTTDIKDLAVPSAEVVGATSVGVTMQTALTANYYQEGTLFTNTGTGVGYQYKIKSHAAESTGTGEATFVLEEGSALRVAWDTTTKVGLRKHPCDGVVIAPTTETGALVGVAVRAITKAYYCWLQTKGTAVILTNSTVVVGEGVTRGVTTAGSIDAYNEDGAANLLIIGDVMSVGATTEYSLINLKL
;
A
#
# COMPACT_ATOMS: atom_id res chain seq x y z
N MET A 1 -6.45 9.77 20.06
CA MET A 1 -5.70 11.00 19.71
C MET A 1 -5.41 10.94 18.21
N SER A 2 -5.75 11.99 17.45
CA SER A 2 -5.35 12.10 16.03
C SER A 2 -3.89 12.54 16.00
N TYR A 3 -3.02 11.76 15.38
CA TYR A 3 -1.66 12.22 15.08
C TYR A 3 -1.74 13.15 13.87
N ASP A 4 -0.93 14.20 13.86
CA ASP A 4 -0.62 14.90 12.62
C ASP A 4 0.15 13.92 11.73
N ASN A 5 -0.56 13.29 10.79
CA ASN A 5 0.04 12.38 9.81
C ASN A 5 0.79 13.13 8.71
N VAL A 6 1.06 14.43 8.90
CA VAL A 6 1.80 15.27 7.96
C VAL A 6 2.95 15.93 8.69
N LEU A 7 4.17 15.75 8.19
CA LEU A 7 5.38 16.35 8.72
C LEU A 7 6.11 17.14 7.63
N TRP A 8 6.80 18.21 8.05
CA TRP A 8 7.64 19.00 7.16
C TRP A 8 9.05 18.44 7.15
N GLY A 9 9.50 18.02 5.97
CA GLY A 9 10.82 17.42 5.78
C GLY A 9 11.88 18.44 5.40
N SER A 10 13.13 18.14 5.76
CA SER A 10 14.32 18.80 5.24
C SER A 10 15.08 17.87 4.31
N GLU A 11 15.93 18.44 3.43
CA GLU A 11 16.82 17.65 2.58
C GLU A 11 17.63 16.62 3.37
N GLY A 12 17.78 15.44 2.77
CA GLY A 12 18.40 14.27 3.38
C GLY A 12 17.40 13.32 4.04
N GLN A 13 16.29 13.82 4.60
CA GLN A 13 15.33 12.98 5.33
C GLN A 13 14.59 12.00 4.42
N GLN A 14 14.37 12.34 3.15
CA GLN A 14 13.80 11.45 2.14
C GLN A 14 14.63 10.18 1.92
N TYR A 15 15.94 10.24 2.20
CA TYR A 15 16.86 9.11 2.05
C TYR A 15 16.99 8.27 3.32
N SER A 16 16.28 8.63 4.39
CA SER A 16 16.31 7.84 5.62
C SER A 16 15.63 6.49 5.42
N MET A 17 16.24 5.44 5.99
CA MET A 17 15.63 4.13 6.15
C MET A 17 15.94 3.59 7.54
N THR A 18 15.01 2.85 8.12
CA THR A 18 15.12 2.37 9.52
C THR A 18 14.67 0.92 9.64
N VAL A 19 15.23 0.21 10.61
CA VAL A 19 14.81 -1.16 10.94
C VAL A 19 13.47 -1.14 11.67
N ASP A 20 13.32 -0.21 12.63
CA ASP A 20 12.11 -0.09 13.45
C ASP A 20 11.17 0.98 12.90
N LYS A 21 9.87 0.73 13.03
CA LYS A 21 8.82 1.67 12.65
C LYS A 21 8.94 2.98 13.46
N LYS A 22 9.02 4.12 12.77
CA LYS A 22 9.07 5.47 13.39
C LYS A 22 7.78 6.26 13.25
N HIS A 23 6.98 5.97 12.22
CA HIS A 23 5.71 6.64 11.95
C HIS A 23 4.63 5.63 11.58
N PRO A 24 3.34 5.95 11.80
CA PRO A 24 2.23 5.20 11.21
C PRO A 24 2.39 5.11 9.69
N PHE A 25 1.89 4.03 9.09
CA PHE A 25 1.90 3.92 7.64
C PHE A 25 1.00 4.99 7.02
N GLY A 26 1.38 5.47 5.83
CA GLY A 26 0.63 6.54 5.16
C GLY A 26 0.93 7.95 5.68
N THR A 27 1.80 8.11 6.69
CA THR A 27 2.31 9.43 7.10
C THR A 27 2.95 10.12 5.90
N ILE A 28 2.65 11.39 5.69
CA ILE A 28 3.15 12.20 4.58
C ILE A 28 4.24 13.16 5.07
N MET A 29 5.38 13.17 4.38
CA MET A 29 6.44 14.16 4.53
C MET A 29 6.39 15.13 3.36
N LYS A 30 6.19 16.42 3.65
CA LYS A 30 6.11 17.49 2.65
C LYS A 30 7.38 18.32 2.62
N PHE A 31 7.84 18.67 1.43
CA PHE A 31 8.97 19.55 1.22
C PHE A 31 8.48 20.91 0.69
N ILE A 32 9.27 21.96 0.93
CA ILE A 32 8.93 23.34 0.53
C ILE A 32 8.86 23.51 -1.00
N ASP A 33 9.55 22.66 -1.75
CA ASP A 33 9.59 22.65 -3.21
C ASP A 33 8.40 21.91 -3.85
N GLY A 34 7.45 21.43 -3.05
CA GLY A 34 6.24 20.76 -3.50
C GLY A 34 6.36 19.24 -3.65
N ARG A 35 7.52 18.64 -3.36
CA ARG A 35 7.63 17.17 -3.27
C ARG A 35 6.91 16.65 -2.02
N GLU A 36 6.26 15.50 -2.17
CA GLU A 36 5.63 14.78 -1.07
C GLU A 36 6.11 13.32 -1.06
N PHE A 37 6.25 12.77 0.14
CA PHE A 37 6.69 11.40 0.37
C PHE A 37 5.75 10.70 1.34
N VAL A 38 5.54 9.41 1.15
CA VAL A 38 4.74 8.56 2.04
C VAL A 38 5.63 7.59 2.81
N TYR A 39 5.33 7.42 4.10
CA TYR A 39 6.02 6.46 4.95
C TYR A 39 5.53 5.03 4.68
N ALA A 40 6.46 4.16 4.34
CA ALA A 40 6.20 2.79 3.92
C ALA A 40 7.23 1.79 4.48
N ARG A 41 6.95 0.49 4.33
CA ARG A 41 7.90 -0.60 4.60
C ARG A 41 8.12 -1.41 3.33
N ALA A 42 9.37 -1.68 2.98
CA ALA A 42 9.72 -2.58 1.89
C ALA A 42 9.25 -4.02 2.18
N GLY A 43 8.91 -4.77 1.13
CA GLY A 43 8.59 -6.19 1.21
C GLY A 43 9.73 -7.01 1.83
N GLY A 44 9.42 -8.20 2.32
CA GLY A 44 10.41 -9.05 3.00
C GLY A 44 11.34 -9.85 2.08
N THR A 45 11.08 -9.86 0.77
CA THR A 45 11.73 -10.78 -0.17
C THR A 45 12.93 -10.15 -0.89
N THR A 46 12.76 -8.93 -1.41
CA THR A 46 13.74 -8.25 -2.27
C THR A 46 13.93 -6.80 -1.82
N ASP A 47 15.15 -6.31 -1.98
CA ASP A 47 15.45 -4.89 -1.82
C ASP A 47 14.72 -4.08 -2.90
N LEU A 48 14.34 -2.85 -2.58
CA LEU A 48 13.78 -1.92 -3.56
C LEU A 48 14.91 -1.18 -4.28
N THR A 49 14.77 -0.97 -5.58
CA THR A 49 15.75 -0.26 -6.41
C THR A 49 15.44 1.24 -6.45
N ALA A 50 16.49 2.08 -6.43
CA ALA A 50 16.35 3.52 -6.61
C ALA A 50 15.68 3.84 -7.97
N GLY A 51 14.79 4.84 -7.99
CA GLY A 51 14.04 5.25 -9.17
C GLY A 51 13.03 4.22 -9.68
N ALA A 52 12.80 3.12 -8.96
CA ALA A 52 11.76 2.17 -9.31
C ALA A 52 10.42 2.61 -8.70
N LEU A 53 9.35 2.46 -9.48
CA LEU A 53 7.97 2.59 -9.03
C LEU A 53 7.58 1.39 -8.16
N GLN A 54 6.90 1.66 -7.05
CA GLN A 54 6.48 0.67 -6.06
C GLN A 54 4.96 0.56 -6.02
N GLN A 55 4.46 -0.65 -5.79
CA GLN A 55 3.05 -0.92 -5.52
C GLN A 55 2.88 -1.54 -4.13
N GLN A 56 1.64 -1.57 -3.65
CA GLN A 56 1.29 -2.28 -2.42
C GLN A 56 1.57 -3.78 -2.52
N ALA A 57 1.72 -4.43 -1.36
CA ALA A 57 1.86 -5.87 -1.28
C ALA A 57 0.74 -6.60 -2.04
N VAL A 58 1.10 -7.72 -2.68
CA VAL A 58 0.15 -8.65 -3.32
C VAL A 58 -0.93 -9.03 -2.31
N VAL A 59 -2.18 -9.07 -2.77
CA VAL A 59 -3.30 -9.50 -1.93
C VAL A 59 -3.21 -10.99 -1.61
N VAL A 60 -3.58 -11.36 -0.39
CA VAL A 60 -3.83 -12.77 -0.04
C VAL A 60 -5.23 -13.11 -0.53
N THR A 61 -5.32 -13.85 -1.64
CA THR A 61 -6.57 -14.01 -2.41
C THR A 61 -7.72 -14.65 -1.63
N THR A 62 -7.42 -15.48 -0.64
CA THR A 62 -8.40 -16.12 0.27
C THR A 62 -8.95 -15.15 1.30
N ASP A 63 -8.23 -14.09 1.61
CA ASP A 63 -8.56 -13.20 2.72
C ASP A 63 -9.30 -11.94 2.23
N ILE A 64 -9.39 -11.74 0.91
CA ILE A 64 -9.97 -10.51 0.34
C ILE A 64 -11.49 -10.41 0.53
N LYS A 65 -12.18 -11.49 0.89
CA LYS A 65 -13.64 -11.53 1.08
C LYS A 65 -14.07 -12.85 1.70
N ASP A 66 -15.34 -12.90 2.12
CA ASP A 66 -16.04 -14.14 2.45
C ASP A 66 -15.46 -14.92 3.64
N LEU A 67 -14.60 -14.30 4.45
CA LEU A 67 -14.17 -14.85 5.74
C LEU A 67 -15.36 -14.84 6.71
N ALA A 68 -15.57 -15.95 7.41
CA ALA A 68 -16.73 -16.10 8.28
C ALA A 68 -16.52 -15.41 9.63
N VAL A 69 -17.58 -14.78 10.13
CA VAL A 69 -17.66 -14.39 11.54
C VAL A 69 -18.22 -15.59 12.34
N PRO A 70 -17.46 -16.17 13.28
CA PRO A 70 -17.83 -17.43 13.94
C PRO A 70 -18.93 -17.27 14.99
N SER A 71 -19.12 -16.07 15.55
CA SER A 71 -20.13 -15.78 16.56
C SER A 71 -20.69 -14.36 16.41
N ALA A 72 -21.86 -14.09 17.00
CA ALA A 72 -22.46 -12.76 16.91
C ALA A 72 -21.64 -11.73 17.70
N GLU A 73 -21.47 -10.54 17.12
CA GLU A 73 -20.73 -9.42 17.73
C GLU A 73 -21.69 -8.26 17.99
N VAL A 74 -21.52 -7.59 19.14
CA VAL A 74 -22.40 -6.50 19.54
C VAL A 74 -21.90 -5.14 19.03
N VAL A 75 -22.81 -4.19 18.88
CA VAL A 75 -22.44 -2.78 18.64
C VAL A 75 -21.48 -2.31 19.73
N GLY A 76 -20.43 -1.59 19.33
CA GLY A 76 -19.39 -1.11 20.24
C GLY A 76 -18.27 -2.10 20.52
N ALA A 77 -18.33 -3.34 20.01
CA ALA A 77 -17.21 -4.29 20.12
C ALA A 77 -15.95 -3.73 19.44
N THR A 78 -14.81 -3.87 20.12
CA THR A 78 -13.47 -3.51 19.62
C THR A 78 -12.58 -4.74 19.40
N SER A 79 -13.13 -5.93 19.60
CA SER A 79 -12.46 -7.20 19.39
C SER A 79 -13.47 -8.11 18.71
N VAL A 80 -13.11 -8.64 17.54
CA VAL A 80 -14.01 -9.46 16.73
C VAL A 80 -13.32 -10.75 16.30
N GLY A 81 -14.08 -11.85 16.28
CA GLY A 81 -13.63 -13.13 15.75
C GLY A 81 -13.75 -13.22 14.23
N VAL A 82 -12.73 -13.76 13.56
CA VAL A 82 -12.78 -14.07 12.13
C VAL A 82 -12.21 -15.47 11.91
N THR A 83 -12.96 -16.35 11.24
CA THR A 83 -12.47 -17.65 10.80
C THR A 83 -11.54 -17.47 9.61
N MET A 84 -10.28 -17.82 9.79
CA MET A 84 -9.26 -17.71 8.76
C MET A 84 -9.38 -18.83 7.73
N GLN A 85 -8.86 -18.58 6.53
CA GLN A 85 -8.73 -19.56 5.44
C GLN A 85 -7.26 -19.85 5.07
N THR A 86 -6.34 -19.07 5.63
CA THR A 86 -4.89 -19.25 5.51
C THR A 86 -4.21 -18.96 6.84
N ALA A 87 -3.06 -19.59 7.07
CA ALA A 87 -2.29 -19.35 8.28
C ALA A 87 -1.88 -17.87 8.35
N LEU A 88 -2.13 -17.27 9.50
CA LEU A 88 -1.96 -15.86 9.77
C LEU A 88 -0.82 -15.64 10.76
N THR A 89 0.22 -14.92 10.34
CA THR A 89 1.24 -14.43 11.26
C THR A 89 0.68 -13.29 12.10
N ALA A 90 1.02 -13.22 13.39
CA ALA A 90 0.57 -12.14 14.26
C ALA A 90 0.85 -10.76 13.65
N ASN A 91 -0.15 -9.87 13.71
CA ASN A 91 -0.09 -8.49 13.22
C ASN A 91 0.29 -8.31 11.74
N TYR A 92 0.14 -9.35 10.90
CA TYR A 92 0.30 -9.23 9.46
C TYR A 92 -0.58 -8.14 8.81
N TYR A 93 -1.80 -7.94 9.32
CA TYR A 93 -2.77 -6.93 8.88
C TYR A 93 -2.85 -5.70 9.80
N GLN A 94 -1.87 -5.47 10.69
CA GLN A 94 -1.83 -4.29 11.54
C GLN A 94 -1.85 -2.98 10.73
N GLU A 95 -2.62 -1.99 11.20
CA GLU A 95 -2.94 -0.73 10.51
C GLU A 95 -3.67 -0.89 9.17
N GLY A 96 -3.97 -2.13 8.76
CA GLY A 96 -4.81 -2.44 7.62
C GLY A 96 -6.30 -2.25 7.91
N THR A 97 -7.09 -2.77 6.99
CA THR A 97 -8.54 -2.62 6.97
C THR A 97 -9.20 -3.99 7.04
N LEU A 98 -10.15 -4.12 7.96
CA LEU A 98 -11.19 -5.13 7.91
C LEU A 98 -12.44 -4.48 7.34
N PHE A 99 -13.07 -5.12 6.36
CA PHE A 99 -14.33 -4.63 5.81
C PHE A 99 -15.35 -5.75 5.68
N THR A 100 -16.62 -5.41 5.79
CA THR A 100 -17.75 -6.35 5.67
C THR A 100 -18.26 -6.37 4.24
N ASN A 101 -18.29 -7.54 3.59
CA ASN A 101 -18.69 -7.66 2.19
C ASN A 101 -20.06 -8.33 2.01
N THR A 102 -20.61 -8.99 3.03
CA THR A 102 -21.93 -9.65 2.97
C THR A 102 -22.53 -9.74 4.37
N GLY A 103 -23.86 -9.83 4.47
CA GLY A 103 -24.60 -9.98 5.72
C GLY A 103 -24.85 -8.65 6.41
N THR A 104 -24.91 -8.67 7.74
CA THR A 104 -25.16 -7.47 8.55
C THR A 104 -23.97 -6.51 8.51
N GLY A 105 -24.26 -5.21 8.52
CA GLY A 105 -23.21 -4.18 8.47
C GLY A 105 -22.41 -4.14 7.18
N VAL A 106 -22.89 -4.68 6.05
CA VAL A 106 -22.20 -4.66 4.74
C VAL A 106 -21.78 -3.25 4.30
N GLY A 107 -20.58 -3.14 3.71
CA GLY A 107 -20.00 -1.87 3.25
C GLY A 107 -19.30 -1.04 4.32
N TYR A 108 -19.26 -1.51 5.57
CA TYR A 108 -18.52 -0.86 6.64
C TYR A 108 -17.04 -1.26 6.61
N GLN A 109 -16.19 -0.35 7.09
CA GLN A 109 -14.75 -0.56 7.23
C GLN A 109 -14.28 -0.26 8.64
N TYR A 110 -13.28 -0.99 9.09
CA TYR A 110 -12.73 -0.93 10.43
C TYR A 110 -11.21 -0.99 10.36
N LYS A 111 -10.54 -0.11 11.11
CA LYS A 111 -9.08 -0.10 11.18
C LYS A 111 -8.60 -1.13 12.18
N ILE A 112 -7.66 -1.97 11.75
CA ILE A 112 -7.10 -3.05 12.58
C ILE A 112 -5.95 -2.48 13.43
N LYS A 113 -6.05 -2.62 14.75
CA LYS A 113 -4.99 -2.25 15.70
C LYS A 113 -3.98 -3.39 15.87
N SER A 114 -4.47 -4.62 16.02
CA SER A 114 -3.66 -5.83 16.16
C SER A 114 -4.51 -7.08 15.93
N HIS A 115 -3.88 -8.24 15.76
CA HIS A 115 -4.57 -9.52 15.78
C HIS A 115 -3.63 -10.66 16.21
N ALA A 116 -4.22 -11.72 16.75
CA ALA A 116 -3.49 -12.93 17.10
C ALA A 116 -2.95 -13.64 15.84
N ALA A 117 -1.92 -14.46 16.03
CA ALA A 117 -1.56 -15.45 15.01
C ALA A 117 -2.59 -16.57 14.97
N GLU A 118 -2.77 -17.18 13.81
CA GLU A 118 -3.58 -18.37 13.61
C GLU A 118 -2.78 -19.31 12.71
N SER A 119 -2.40 -20.50 13.20
CA SER A 119 -1.41 -21.34 12.52
C SER A 119 -2.00 -22.37 11.56
N THR A 120 -3.30 -22.65 11.64
CA THR A 120 -3.93 -23.76 10.90
C THR A 120 -4.53 -23.35 9.57
N GLY A 121 -4.83 -22.07 9.39
CA GLY A 121 -5.59 -21.53 8.28
C GLY A 121 -7.07 -21.91 8.27
N THR A 122 -7.60 -22.39 9.39
CA THR A 122 -9.02 -22.77 9.52
C THR A 122 -9.62 -22.35 10.86
N GLY A 123 -8.79 -21.88 11.79
CA GLY A 123 -9.19 -21.46 13.12
C GLY A 123 -9.74 -20.05 13.16
N GLU A 124 -10.22 -19.66 14.33
CA GLU A 124 -10.59 -18.27 14.62
C GLU A 124 -9.33 -17.47 14.98
N ALA A 125 -9.18 -16.32 14.33
CA ALA A 125 -8.25 -15.27 14.73
C ALA A 125 -9.04 -14.10 15.32
N THR A 126 -8.62 -13.62 16.49
CA THR A 126 -9.18 -12.42 17.11
C THR A 126 -8.51 -11.17 16.54
N PHE A 127 -9.31 -10.27 15.97
CA PHE A 127 -8.90 -8.96 15.49
C PHE A 127 -9.32 -7.87 16.47
N VAL A 128 -8.34 -7.13 16.97
CA VAL A 128 -8.57 -5.93 17.78
C VAL A 128 -8.64 -4.73 16.86
N LEU A 129 -9.76 -4.02 16.90
CA LEU A 129 -10.01 -2.81 16.14
C LEU A 129 -9.46 -1.58 16.89
N GLU A 130 -9.13 -0.53 16.14
CA GLU A 130 -8.81 0.75 16.76
C GLU A 130 -10.01 1.28 17.57
N GLU A 131 -9.75 2.00 18.65
CA GLU A 131 -10.79 2.47 19.57
C GLU A 131 -11.88 3.30 18.85
N GLY A 132 -11.47 4.13 17.89
CA GLY A 132 -12.39 4.90 17.05
C GLY A 132 -13.18 4.07 16.03
N SER A 133 -12.77 2.83 15.78
CA SER A 133 -13.33 1.88 14.81
C SER A 133 -14.14 0.75 15.48
N ALA A 134 -14.68 0.96 16.67
CA ALA A 134 -15.64 0.01 17.26
C ALA A 134 -16.84 -0.25 16.33
N LEU A 135 -17.41 -1.45 16.37
CA LEU A 135 -18.55 -1.84 15.53
C LEU A 135 -19.71 -0.84 15.63
N ARG A 136 -20.25 -0.42 14.48
CA ARG A 136 -21.40 0.50 14.38
C ARG A 136 -22.72 -0.22 14.22
N VAL A 137 -22.66 -1.45 13.73
CA VAL A 137 -23.79 -2.36 13.53
C VAL A 137 -23.38 -3.69 14.13
N ALA A 138 -24.29 -4.36 14.83
CA ALA A 138 -24.05 -5.71 15.34
C ALA A 138 -23.82 -6.68 14.18
N TRP A 139 -22.95 -7.66 14.38
CA TRP A 139 -22.76 -8.74 13.43
C TRP A 139 -23.49 -10.00 13.89
N ASP A 140 -24.01 -10.73 12.92
CA ASP A 140 -24.40 -12.13 13.08
C ASP A 140 -23.47 -13.06 12.28
N THR A 141 -23.69 -14.37 12.39
CA THR A 141 -22.90 -15.41 11.70
C THR A 141 -23.09 -15.44 10.18
N THR A 142 -24.06 -14.68 9.65
CA THR A 142 -24.22 -14.48 8.19
C THR A 142 -23.26 -13.42 7.67
N THR A 143 -22.73 -12.57 8.55
CA THR A 143 -21.72 -11.56 8.22
C THR A 143 -20.47 -12.24 7.67
N LYS A 144 -19.99 -11.69 6.55
CA LYS A 144 -18.71 -12.07 5.96
C LYS A 144 -17.82 -10.85 5.80
N VAL A 145 -16.53 -11.06 6.02
CA VAL A 145 -15.52 -10.00 6.03
C VAL A 145 -14.40 -10.28 5.04
N GLY A 146 -13.75 -9.21 4.61
CA GLY A 146 -12.48 -9.23 3.91
C GLY A 146 -11.42 -8.45 4.70
N LEU A 147 -10.17 -8.82 4.47
CA LEU A 147 -9.00 -8.20 5.09
C LEU A 147 -8.13 -7.60 4.00
N ARG A 148 -7.56 -6.43 4.29
CA ARG A 148 -6.58 -5.80 3.44
C ARG A 148 -5.46 -5.21 4.27
N LYS A 149 -4.22 -5.59 3.93
CA LYS A 149 -3.02 -4.99 4.52
C LYS A 149 -2.93 -3.51 4.13
N HIS A 150 -2.37 -2.67 4.99
CA HIS A 150 -2.17 -1.26 4.66
C HIS A 150 -1.35 -1.11 3.36
N PRO A 151 -1.74 -0.24 2.41
CA PRO A 151 -1.06 -0.13 1.11
C PRO A 151 0.45 0.10 1.20
N CYS A 152 0.88 0.90 2.17
CA CYS A 152 2.30 1.20 2.42
C CYS A 152 3.06 0.12 3.22
N ASP A 153 2.45 -1.02 3.58
CA ASP A 153 3.14 -2.08 4.33
C ASP A 153 3.54 -3.26 3.43
N GLY A 154 4.86 -3.44 3.24
CA GLY A 154 5.43 -4.52 2.45
C GLY A 154 5.34 -4.23 0.97
N VAL A 155 5.60 -2.98 0.58
CA VAL A 155 5.59 -2.56 -0.82
C VAL A 155 6.60 -3.36 -1.63
N VAL A 156 6.29 -3.57 -2.90
CA VAL A 156 7.14 -4.28 -3.85
C VAL A 156 7.34 -3.44 -5.10
N ILE A 157 8.41 -3.70 -5.83
CA ILE A 157 8.62 -3.10 -7.15
C ILE A 157 7.39 -3.43 -8.00
N ALA A 158 6.81 -2.41 -8.63
CA ALA A 158 5.64 -2.55 -9.48
C ALA A 158 5.95 -3.55 -10.61
N PRO A 159 5.30 -4.72 -10.65
CA PRO A 159 5.51 -5.73 -11.68
C PRO A 159 4.95 -5.25 -13.02
N THR A 160 5.22 -6.01 -14.08
CA THR A 160 4.68 -5.75 -15.42
C THR A 160 3.16 -5.97 -15.52
N THR A 161 2.58 -6.72 -14.58
CA THR A 161 1.13 -6.90 -14.40
C THR A 161 0.76 -6.56 -12.97
N GLU A 162 0.02 -5.47 -12.76
CA GLU A 162 -0.32 -4.98 -11.43
C GLU A 162 -1.03 -6.04 -10.60
N THR A 163 -0.58 -6.15 -9.35
CA THR A 163 -1.23 -6.97 -8.33
C THR A 163 -1.67 -6.12 -7.14
N GLY A 164 -1.55 -4.80 -7.27
CA GLY A 164 -1.87 -3.82 -6.26
C GLY A 164 -1.76 -2.39 -6.81
N ALA A 165 -2.37 -1.44 -6.08
CA ALA A 165 -2.25 -0.03 -6.37
C ALA A 165 -0.81 0.46 -6.17
N LEU A 166 -0.43 1.43 -7.00
CA LEU A 166 0.85 2.14 -6.90
C LEU A 166 0.89 2.95 -5.60
N VAL A 167 2.08 3.01 -4.98
CA VAL A 167 2.28 3.65 -3.67
C VAL A 167 3.27 4.81 -3.76
N GLY A 168 4.28 4.72 -4.62
CA GLY A 168 5.30 5.76 -4.75
C GLY A 168 6.57 5.27 -5.42
N VAL A 169 7.57 6.14 -5.52
CA VAL A 169 8.88 5.85 -6.12
C VAL A 169 9.94 5.78 -5.02
N ALA A 170 10.81 4.78 -5.08
CA ALA A 170 11.92 4.67 -4.15
C ALA A 170 13.03 5.67 -4.52
N VAL A 171 13.34 6.64 -3.66
CA VAL A 171 14.37 7.67 -3.95
C VAL A 171 15.81 7.18 -3.75
N ARG A 172 15.98 5.97 -3.23
CA ARG A 172 17.26 5.27 -3.04
C ARG A 172 17.00 3.76 -3.01
N ALA A 173 18.07 2.97 -3.03
CA ALA A 173 17.95 1.55 -2.70
C ALA A 173 17.51 1.39 -1.24
N ILE A 174 16.50 0.55 -1.01
CA ILE A 174 15.92 0.25 0.32
C ILE A 174 16.08 -1.22 0.61
N THR A 175 16.72 -1.54 1.74
CA THR A 175 16.86 -2.92 2.20
C THR A 175 15.48 -3.53 2.48
N LYS A 176 15.29 -4.79 2.11
CA LYS A 176 14.05 -5.54 2.37
C LYS A 176 13.64 -5.45 3.84
N ALA A 177 12.34 -5.41 4.09
CA ALA A 177 11.71 -5.23 5.39
C ALA A 177 12.02 -3.91 6.14
N TYR A 178 12.85 -3.01 5.60
CA TYR A 178 13.12 -1.72 6.25
C TYR A 178 12.00 -0.72 5.97
N TYR A 179 11.82 0.21 6.89
CA TYR A 179 10.92 1.35 6.73
C TYR A 179 11.62 2.49 6.01
N CYS A 180 10.90 3.19 5.15
CA CYS A 180 11.44 4.18 4.24
C CYS A 180 10.38 5.22 3.83
N TRP A 181 10.84 6.22 3.06
CA TRP A 181 10.01 7.20 2.40
C TRP A 181 9.98 6.93 0.89
N LEU A 182 8.77 6.90 0.32
CA LEU A 182 8.55 6.79 -1.12
C LEU A 182 8.00 8.10 -1.63
N GLN A 183 8.53 8.62 -2.74
CA GLN A 183 8.03 9.85 -3.33
C GLN A 183 6.69 9.60 -4.00
N THR A 184 5.70 10.45 -3.72
CA THR A 184 4.35 10.37 -4.31
C THR A 184 4.03 11.57 -5.18
N LYS A 185 4.74 12.70 -4.98
CA LYS A 185 4.46 13.94 -5.70
C LYS A 185 5.72 14.74 -6.02
N GLY A 186 5.62 15.54 -7.09
CA GLY A 186 6.63 16.50 -7.51
C GLY A 186 7.70 15.84 -8.39
N THR A 187 8.80 16.56 -8.62
CA THR A 187 9.88 16.09 -9.50
C THR A 187 10.55 14.83 -8.95
N ALA A 188 10.37 13.71 -9.64
CA ALA A 188 10.89 12.40 -9.29
C ALA A 188 11.76 11.84 -10.41
N VAL A 189 12.81 11.10 -10.06
CA VAL A 189 13.65 10.36 -11.02
C VAL A 189 13.10 8.95 -11.12
N ILE A 190 12.68 8.51 -12.31
CA ILE A 190 12.02 7.21 -12.50
C ILE A 190 12.63 6.45 -13.69
N LEU A 191 12.79 5.14 -13.54
CA LEU A 191 13.28 4.24 -14.58
C LEU A 191 12.37 4.30 -15.82
N THR A 192 12.97 4.51 -16.99
CA THR A 192 12.26 4.61 -18.26
C THR A 192 12.24 3.28 -18.99
N ASN A 193 11.08 2.90 -19.47
CA ASN A 193 10.90 1.84 -20.44
C ASN A 193 10.35 2.43 -21.73
N SER A 194 10.80 1.87 -22.85
CA SER A 194 10.46 2.37 -24.18
C SER A 194 10.82 3.85 -24.36
N THR A 195 10.21 4.48 -25.36
CA THR A 195 10.34 5.91 -25.64
C THR A 195 9.25 6.69 -24.92
N VAL A 196 9.63 7.80 -24.30
CA VAL A 196 8.73 8.80 -23.73
C VAL A 196 9.13 10.18 -24.24
N VAL A 197 8.18 11.10 -24.33
CA VAL A 197 8.43 12.48 -24.82
C VAL A 197 8.09 13.50 -23.74
N VAL A 198 8.84 14.61 -23.69
CA VAL A 198 8.56 15.72 -22.75
C VAL A 198 7.11 16.21 -22.90
N GLY A 199 6.41 16.35 -21.77
CA GLY A 199 5.01 16.77 -21.71
C GLY A 199 4.00 15.63 -21.86
N GLU A 200 4.43 14.42 -22.18
CA GLU A 200 3.58 13.24 -22.28
C GLU A 200 3.21 12.71 -20.89
N GLY A 201 1.98 12.23 -20.76
CA GLY A 201 1.54 11.50 -19.56
C GLY A 201 2.21 10.13 -19.50
N VAL A 202 2.56 9.66 -18.31
CA VAL A 202 3.19 8.35 -18.13
C VAL A 202 2.34 7.43 -17.25
N THR A 203 2.46 6.14 -17.50
CA THR A 203 1.86 5.07 -16.69
C THR A 203 2.95 4.12 -16.20
N ARG A 204 2.59 3.12 -15.40
CA ARG A 204 3.51 2.04 -15.03
C ARG A 204 3.91 1.23 -16.27
N GLY A 205 5.20 0.94 -16.39
CA GLY A 205 5.73 0.19 -17.52
C GLY A 205 5.29 -1.28 -17.56
N VAL A 206 4.96 -1.78 -18.75
CA VAL A 206 4.35 -3.11 -18.95
C VAL A 206 5.32 -4.20 -19.38
N THR A 207 6.56 -3.86 -19.73
CA THR A 207 7.60 -4.86 -20.07
C THR A 207 8.78 -4.87 -19.11
N THR A 208 8.97 -3.81 -18.31
CA THR A 208 10.04 -3.70 -17.32
C THR A 208 9.43 -3.37 -15.96
N ALA A 209 9.77 -4.13 -14.93
CA ALA A 209 9.25 -3.90 -13.58
C ALA A 209 9.83 -2.61 -12.98
N GLY A 210 8.99 -1.83 -12.29
CA GLY A 210 9.37 -0.59 -11.64
C GLY A 210 9.63 0.59 -12.58
N SER A 211 9.44 0.42 -13.89
CA SER A 211 9.62 1.49 -14.86
C SER A 211 8.30 2.24 -15.12
N ILE A 212 8.42 3.27 -15.95
CA ILE A 212 7.30 3.94 -16.60
C ILE A 212 7.26 3.63 -18.09
N ASP A 213 6.07 3.75 -18.69
CA ASP A 213 5.85 3.79 -20.13
C ASP A 213 5.03 5.05 -20.49
N ALA A 214 5.13 5.48 -21.74
CA ALA A 214 4.23 6.46 -22.32
C ALA A 214 2.76 6.04 -22.15
N TYR A 215 1.89 6.97 -21.79
CA TYR A 215 0.46 6.71 -21.78
C TYR A 215 -0.05 6.51 -23.21
N ASN A 216 -0.72 5.37 -23.44
CA ASN A 216 -1.32 5.05 -24.72
C ASN A 216 -2.83 4.90 -24.52
N GLU A 217 -3.61 5.88 -25.02
CA GLU A 217 -5.08 5.88 -24.96
C GLU A 217 -5.70 4.67 -25.68
N ASP A 218 -5.04 4.18 -26.73
CA ASP A 218 -5.44 2.99 -27.50
C ASP A 218 -4.80 1.69 -26.98
N GLY A 219 -4.13 1.75 -25.83
CA GLY A 219 -3.49 0.60 -25.20
C GLY A 219 -4.50 -0.43 -24.68
N ALA A 220 -4.12 -1.71 -24.71
CA ALA A 220 -4.95 -2.80 -24.19
C ALA A 220 -5.20 -2.72 -22.67
N ALA A 221 -4.45 -1.89 -21.95
CA ALA A 221 -4.61 -1.62 -20.53
C ALA A 221 -4.73 -0.11 -20.28
N ASN A 222 -5.90 0.34 -19.85
CA ASN A 222 -6.13 1.70 -19.36
C ASN A 222 -5.52 1.84 -17.96
N LEU A 223 -4.20 1.99 -17.90
CA LEU A 223 -3.47 2.21 -16.65
C LEU A 223 -3.64 3.65 -16.18
N LEU A 224 -3.51 3.85 -14.87
CA LEU A 224 -3.53 5.17 -14.26
C LEU A 224 -2.37 6.02 -14.78
N ILE A 225 -2.66 7.24 -15.23
CA ILE A 225 -1.64 8.26 -15.47
C ILE A 225 -1.08 8.71 -14.12
N ILE A 226 0.23 8.59 -13.93
CA ILE A 226 0.90 8.86 -12.65
C ILE A 226 1.74 10.13 -12.65
N GLY A 227 1.82 10.84 -13.77
CA GLY A 227 2.60 12.06 -13.92
C GLY A 227 2.89 12.40 -15.36
N ASP A 228 3.73 13.41 -15.57
CA ASP A 228 4.11 13.90 -16.90
C ASP A 228 5.64 14.01 -17.03
N VAL A 229 6.18 13.77 -18.22
CA VAL A 229 7.62 13.82 -18.47
C VAL A 229 8.15 15.26 -18.46
N MET A 230 9.20 15.50 -17.67
CA MET A 230 9.94 16.77 -17.62
C MET A 230 11.28 16.69 -18.35
N SER A 231 11.94 15.53 -18.33
CA SER A 231 13.20 15.25 -19.04
C SER A 231 13.27 13.77 -19.38
N VAL A 232 13.81 13.45 -20.55
CA VAL A 232 13.77 12.11 -21.14
C VAL A 232 15.11 11.40 -20.94
N GLY A 233 15.06 10.19 -20.38
CA GLY A 233 16.10 9.17 -20.51
C GLY A 233 15.69 8.11 -21.54
N ALA A 234 16.66 7.39 -22.10
CA ALA A 234 16.36 6.24 -22.94
C ALA A 234 15.84 5.04 -22.12
N THR A 235 15.39 3.98 -22.79
CA THR A 235 15.08 2.70 -22.15
C THR A 235 16.26 2.26 -21.27
N THR A 236 15.98 1.80 -20.04
CA THR A 236 16.97 1.43 -19.01
C THR A 236 17.73 2.60 -18.36
N GLU A 237 17.48 3.83 -18.80
CA GLU A 237 17.93 5.06 -18.13
C GLU A 237 16.79 5.67 -17.30
N TYR A 238 17.00 6.87 -16.76
CA TYR A 238 16.04 7.52 -15.88
C TYR A 238 15.54 8.84 -16.47
N SER A 239 14.23 9.05 -16.38
CA SER A 239 13.57 10.30 -16.76
C SER A 239 13.22 11.11 -15.51
N LEU A 240 13.12 12.43 -15.66
CA LEU A 240 12.50 13.30 -14.66
C LEU A 240 11.01 13.39 -14.94
N ILE A 241 10.19 13.02 -13.95
CA ILE A 241 8.73 12.99 -14.04
C ILE A 241 8.16 13.94 -12.98
N ASN A 242 7.16 14.74 -13.37
CA ASN A 242 6.32 15.44 -12.42
C ASN A 242 5.28 14.47 -11.87
N LEU A 243 5.63 13.76 -10.80
CA LEU A 243 4.84 12.68 -10.22
C LEU A 243 3.57 13.22 -9.54
N LYS A 244 2.46 12.50 -9.71
CA LYS A 244 1.11 12.82 -9.23
C LYS A 244 0.36 11.53 -8.84
N LEU A 245 0.82 10.86 -7.80
CA LEU A 245 0.15 9.68 -7.21
C LEU A 245 -0.83 10.08 -6.09
#